data_AF-A0A4U6N648-F1
#
_entry.id   AF-A0A4U6N648-F1
#
_cell.length_a   1.000
_cell.length_b   1.000
_cell.length_c   1.000
_cell.angle_alpha   90.00
_cell.angle_beta   90.00
_cell.angle_gamma   90.00
#
_symmetry.space_group_name_H-M   'P 1'
#
loop_
_entity.id
_entity.type
_entity.pdbx_description
1 polymer ?
#
loop_
_entity_poly.entity_id
_entity_poly.type
_entity_poly.pdbx_seq_one_letter_code
_entity_poly.pdbx_strand_id
1 'polypeptide(L)'
;MGSTRTARSVRTAAVAAVGLSLLAVSAPATPAPDLRQASVKRPAATPILVGHRGAGGTAPENTVSALKGGRASGADFIEIDVQLSADGVPFLFHDDTPARTTNVEDVFPARAADPITSFTWAELQQLDAGSYFDRRFTGERIPHLDDAAAVGTRTTGVYIEIKSPWNSPGIEQLVADELHTNPAWQKLVAADKVQVIGFDEASNQRFAELAPEVQLQQLTGAVPGADVLAAWATYVDSVGANYRVVKAEDVARVKAAGLAMSVYTVNSPEAVQAVTDLGVDAVTTDFPTESSRHLRGLPVFPGAIIEISGAVNDPLGNDVQPETGEYVALRNASGTAVDVSGYFLRDAANNILVVGDGYVLQPGGELRVYTGPGTNSASDYYNGQGASLLNNTGDSLGLWTPDLRLVDVFAN
;
A
#
# COMPACT_ATOMS: atom_id res chain seq x y z
N MET A 1 54.75 49.58 -73.65
CA MET A 1 53.63 48.59 -73.66
C MET A 1 53.76 47.77 -72.38
N GLY A 2 52.82 47.65 -71.45
CA GLY A 2 51.55 48.32 -71.14
C GLY A 2 51.42 48.24 -69.60
N SER A 3 50.88 49.26 -68.93
CA SER A 3 49.47 49.39 -68.55
C SER A 3 49.27 49.23 -67.03
N THR A 4 49.25 50.39 -66.36
CA THR A 4 48.33 50.85 -65.31
C THR A 4 47.74 49.91 -64.23
N ARG A 5 48.09 50.26 -62.97
CA ARG A 5 47.25 50.57 -61.77
C ARG A 5 45.95 49.77 -61.53
N THR A 6 45.77 49.31 -60.28
CA THR A 6 44.88 49.96 -59.30
C THR A 6 45.06 49.43 -57.87
N ALA A 7 44.88 50.34 -56.90
CA ALA A 7 45.15 50.18 -55.49
C ALA A 7 43.91 49.72 -54.69
N ARG A 8 44.13 49.09 -53.54
CA ARG A 8 43.22 49.16 -52.38
C ARG A 8 44.04 49.23 -51.08
N SER A 9 43.86 50.35 -50.37
CA SER A 9 44.41 50.63 -49.06
C SER A 9 43.67 49.87 -47.97
N VAL A 10 44.39 49.22 -47.05
CA VAL A 10 43.84 48.82 -45.74
C VAL A 10 44.63 49.57 -44.68
N ARG A 11 43.95 50.49 -43.99
CA ARG A 11 44.46 51.19 -42.81
C ARG A 11 44.40 50.23 -41.62
N THR A 12 45.55 49.97 -41.01
CA THR A 12 45.69 49.33 -39.71
C THR A 12 45.21 50.29 -38.62
N ALA A 13 44.14 49.92 -37.90
CA ALA A 13 43.73 50.57 -36.67
C ALA A 13 44.27 49.77 -35.48
N ALA A 14 45.11 50.40 -34.68
CA ALA A 14 45.56 49.87 -33.39
C ALA A 14 44.42 49.97 -32.37
N VAL A 15 44.04 48.85 -31.76
CA VAL A 15 43.12 48.83 -30.61
C VAL A 15 43.94 48.69 -29.35
N ALA A 16 43.89 49.72 -28.50
CA ALA A 16 44.44 49.72 -27.17
C ALA A 16 43.61 48.80 -26.26
N ALA A 17 44.26 47.82 -25.63
CA ALA A 17 43.65 46.98 -24.61
C ALA A 17 43.63 47.75 -23.27
N VAL A 18 42.46 48.21 -22.86
CA VAL A 18 42.20 48.68 -21.50
C VAL A 18 41.87 47.46 -20.65
N GLY A 19 42.80 47.08 -19.76
CA GLY A 19 42.56 46.05 -18.76
C GLY A 19 41.68 46.58 -17.64
N LEU A 20 40.40 46.19 -17.63
CA LEU A 20 39.53 46.34 -16.47
C LEU A 20 39.71 45.11 -15.57
N SER A 21 40.37 45.29 -14.43
CA SER A 21 40.40 44.32 -13.34
C SER A 21 39.03 44.32 -12.65
N LEU A 22 38.16 43.38 -13.02
CA LEU A 22 36.92 43.11 -12.28
C LEU A 22 37.26 42.31 -11.02
N LEU A 23 37.31 43.01 -9.87
CA LEU A 23 37.19 42.38 -8.57
C LEU A 23 35.78 41.76 -8.49
N ALA A 24 35.71 40.44 -8.56
CA ALA A 24 34.48 39.69 -8.31
C ALA A 24 34.15 39.81 -6.81
N VAL A 25 33.22 40.72 -6.49
CA VAL A 25 32.56 40.73 -5.18
C VAL A 25 31.60 39.54 -5.19
N SER A 26 31.92 38.51 -4.41
CA SER A 26 31.00 37.40 -4.15
C SER A 26 29.77 37.95 -3.43
N ALA A 27 28.65 38.03 -4.15
CA ALA A 27 27.36 38.23 -3.51
C ALA A 27 27.09 37.04 -2.57
N PRO A 28 26.59 37.26 -1.35
CA PRO A 28 26.16 36.15 -0.51
C PRO A 28 25.05 35.42 -1.25
N ALA A 29 25.24 34.13 -1.52
CA ALA A 29 24.18 33.28 -2.02
C ALA A 29 23.05 33.31 -1.00
N THR A 30 21.93 33.94 -1.37
CA THR A 30 20.67 33.75 -0.66
C THR A 30 20.36 32.25 -0.73
N PRO A 31 20.21 31.54 0.39
CA PRO A 31 19.81 30.14 0.35
C PRO A 31 18.50 30.06 -0.44
N ALA A 32 18.44 29.14 -1.39
CA ALA A 32 17.19 28.80 -2.04
C ALA A 32 16.17 28.46 -0.95
N PRO A 33 14.90 28.89 -1.08
CA PRO A 33 13.89 28.49 -0.12
C PRO A 33 13.87 26.96 -0.05
N ASP A 34 13.95 26.43 1.17
CA ASP A 34 13.84 25.00 1.44
C ASP A 34 12.44 24.53 1.04
N LEU A 35 12.31 24.06 -0.21
CA LEU A 35 11.05 23.58 -0.78
C LEU A 35 10.58 22.29 -0.09
N ARG A 36 11.40 21.65 0.75
CA ARG A 36 11.06 20.41 1.46
C ARG A 36 10.19 20.61 2.71
N GLN A 37 9.96 21.85 3.14
CA GLN A 37 9.14 22.16 4.33
C GLN A 37 7.69 22.53 4.04
N ALA A 38 7.22 22.42 2.79
CA ALA A 38 5.81 22.58 2.50
C ALA A 38 5.01 21.32 2.86
N SER A 39 5.18 20.82 4.09
CA SER A 39 4.29 19.79 4.62
C SER A 39 2.89 20.40 4.78
N VAL A 40 1.91 19.68 4.25
CA VAL A 40 0.50 19.95 4.41
C VAL A 40 0.24 20.25 5.90
N LYS A 41 -0.15 21.50 6.22
CA LYS A 41 -0.65 21.86 7.56
C LYS A 41 -2.03 21.21 7.76
N ARG A 42 -2.03 19.88 7.94
CA ARG A 42 -3.11 19.16 8.59
C ARG A 42 -3.05 19.54 10.08
N PRO A 43 -4.18 19.72 10.78
CA PRO A 43 -4.12 19.73 12.23
C PRO A 43 -3.37 18.47 12.68
N ALA A 44 -2.38 18.65 13.56
CA ALA A 44 -1.37 17.65 13.94
C ALA A 44 -1.91 16.38 14.63
N ALA A 45 -3.18 16.01 14.42
CA ALA A 45 -3.89 14.96 15.13
C ALA A 45 -4.40 13.81 14.25
N THR A 46 -4.33 13.89 12.91
CA THR A 46 -4.87 12.82 12.04
C THR A 46 -3.84 12.39 11.00
N PRO A 47 -3.41 11.10 10.99
CA PRO A 47 -2.43 10.60 10.05
C PRO A 47 -2.97 10.63 8.61
N ILE A 48 -2.07 10.68 7.64
CA ILE A 48 -2.39 10.41 6.23
C ILE A 48 -2.95 8.99 6.14
N LEU A 49 -4.11 8.84 5.49
CA LEU A 49 -4.72 7.54 5.29
C LEU A 49 -4.41 7.02 3.89
N VAL A 50 -3.81 5.83 3.81
CA VAL A 50 -3.43 5.17 2.57
C VAL A 50 -4.24 3.88 2.42
N GLY A 51 -4.99 3.77 1.32
CA GLY A 51 -5.68 2.53 0.96
C GLY A 51 -4.70 1.54 0.34
N HIS A 52 -4.38 0.46 1.05
CA HIS A 52 -3.46 -0.60 0.63
C HIS A 52 -4.02 -1.32 -0.60
N ARG A 53 -3.22 -1.36 -1.67
CA ARG A 53 -3.55 -1.95 -2.97
C ARG A 53 -4.89 -1.46 -3.51
N GLY A 54 -5.22 -0.21 -3.22
CA GLY A 54 -6.56 0.37 -3.34
C GLY A 54 -7.43 0.21 -2.08
N ALA A 55 -8.46 -0.62 -2.16
CA ALA A 55 -9.28 -1.02 -1.00
C ALA A 55 -9.24 -2.54 -0.88
N GLY A 56 -8.03 -3.10 -0.74
CA GLY A 56 -7.74 -4.54 -0.85
C GLY A 56 -8.56 -5.44 0.08
N GLY A 57 -9.09 -4.90 1.18
CA GLY A 57 -9.98 -5.64 2.07
C GLY A 57 -11.41 -5.80 1.53
N THR A 58 -11.82 -5.04 0.51
CA THR A 58 -13.21 -5.01 0.03
C THR A 58 -13.38 -5.19 -1.48
N ALA A 59 -12.29 -5.23 -2.23
CA ALA A 59 -12.22 -5.48 -3.65
C ALA A 59 -10.88 -6.17 -3.98
N PRO A 60 -10.76 -6.91 -5.10
CA PRO A 60 -9.54 -7.62 -5.45
C PRO A 60 -8.36 -6.66 -5.54
N GLU A 61 -7.33 -6.91 -4.75
CA GLU A 61 -6.16 -6.05 -4.60
C GLU A 61 -5.49 -5.72 -5.94
N ASN A 62 -4.89 -4.53 -6.05
CA ASN A 62 -4.18 -4.07 -7.26
C ASN A 62 -5.01 -4.14 -8.55
N THR A 63 -6.35 -4.06 -8.47
CA THR A 63 -7.24 -3.94 -9.64
C THR A 63 -7.84 -2.53 -9.75
N VAL A 64 -8.31 -2.14 -10.94
CA VAL A 64 -9.00 -0.85 -11.13
C VAL A 64 -10.22 -0.72 -10.21
N SER A 65 -10.92 -1.82 -9.91
CA SER A 65 -12.02 -1.84 -8.93
C SER A 65 -11.55 -1.49 -7.53
N ALA A 66 -10.47 -2.09 -7.03
CA ALA A 66 -9.92 -1.74 -5.73
C ALA A 66 -9.41 -0.30 -5.68
N LEU A 67 -8.73 0.19 -6.73
CA LEU A 67 -8.26 1.57 -6.80
C LEU A 67 -9.42 2.57 -6.74
N LYS A 68 -10.52 2.32 -7.47
CA LYS A 68 -11.73 3.15 -7.41
C LYS A 68 -12.40 3.10 -6.04
N GLY A 69 -12.41 1.93 -5.39
CA GLY A 69 -12.87 1.77 -4.01
C GLY A 69 -12.04 2.62 -3.04
N GLY A 70 -10.71 2.53 -3.13
CA GLY A 70 -9.77 3.32 -2.34
C GLY A 70 -10.01 4.83 -2.52
N ARG A 71 -10.19 5.29 -3.76
CA ARG A 71 -10.56 6.69 -4.03
C ARG A 71 -11.89 7.12 -3.40
N ALA A 72 -12.89 6.25 -3.39
CA ALA A 72 -14.21 6.55 -2.85
C ALA A 72 -14.27 6.48 -1.31
N SER A 73 -13.27 5.88 -0.67
CA SER A 73 -13.25 5.62 0.79
C SER A 73 -13.02 6.88 1.64
N GLY A 74 -12.47 7.94 1.04
CA GLY A 74 -11.96 9.10 1.76
C GLY A 74 -10.50 8.97 2.20
N ALA A 75 -9.74 8.02 1.65
CA ALA A 75 -8.29 7.96 1.77
C ALA A 75 -7.59 9.12 1.04
N ASP A 76 -6.45 9.54 1.59
CA ASP A 76 -5.59 10.59 1.04
C ASP A 76 -4.73 10.07 -0.11
N PHE A 77 -4.41 8.78 -0.08
CA PHE A 77 -3.66 8.06 -1.10
C PHE A 77 -4.24 6.66 -1.30
N ILE A 78 -4.06 6.10 -2.48
CA ILE A 78 -4.14 4.66 -2.74
C ILE A 78 -2.72 4.14 -2.99
N GLU A 79 -2.41 2.97 -2.50
CA GLU A 79 -1.12 2.31 -2.74
C GLU A 79 -1.27 1.25 -3.85
N ILE A 80 -0.20 1.07 -4.61
CA ILE A 80 -0.07 0.10 -5.71
C ILE A 80 1.32 -0.54 -5.71
N ASP A 81 1.38 -1.83 -6.04
CA ASP A 81 2.64 -2.58 -6.22
C ASP A 81 3.02 -2.65 -7.70
N VAL A 82 4.13 -2.06 -8.13
CA VAL A 82 4.55 -2.10 -9.54
C VAL A 82 5.65 -3.13 -9.80
N GLN A 83 5.47 -3.92 -10.86
CA GLN A 83 6.44 -4.87 -11.42
C GLN A 83 6.52 -4.71 -12.94
N LEU A 84 7.52 -5.35 -13.58
CA LEU A 84 7.68 -5.37 -15.03
C LEU A 84 7.43 -6.77 -15.61
N SER A 85 6.67 -6.84 -16.70
CA SER A 85 6.47 -8.07 -17.46
C SER A 85 7.76 -8.49 -18.16
N ALA A 86 7.80 -9.71 -18.72
CA ALA A 86 8.96 -10.23 -19.44
C ALA A 86 9.35 -9.37 -20.66
N ASP A 87 8.39 -8.64 -21.23
CA ASP A 87 8.54 -7.69 -22.33
C ASP A 87 8.62 -6.21 -21.86
N GLY A 88 8.80 -5.97 -20.57
CA GLY A 88 9.14 -4.66 -19.99
C GLY A 88 7.95 -3.72 -19.77
N VAL A 89 6.72 -4.22 -19.73
CA VAL A 89 5.51 -3.42 -19.50
C VAL A 89 5.24 -3.32 -17.99
N PRO A 90 5.02 -2.12 -17.43
CA PRO A 90 4.74 -1.95 -16.01
C PRO A 90 3.30 -2.33 -15.66
N PHE A 91 3.13 -3.22 -14.70
CA PHE A 91 1.83 -3.73 -14.25
C PHE A 91 1.72 -3.76 -12.74
N LEU A 92 0.48 -3.80 -12.24
CA LEU A 92 0.19 -3.77 -10.81
C LEU A 92 -0.02 -5.17 -10.24
N PHE A 93 0.85 -5.62 -9.34
CA PHE A 93 0.76 -6.93 -8.71
C PHE A 93 1.71 -7.09 -7.51
N HIS A 94 1.20 -7.64 -6.40
CA HIS A 94 1.97 -7.74 -5.17
C HIS A 94 2.94 -8.94 -5.14
N ASP A 95 2.44 -10.13 -5.45
CA ASP A 95 3.18 -11.38 -5.22
C ASP A 95 4.22 -11.64 -6.31
N ASP A 96 5.18 -12.52 -6.00
CA ASP A 96 6.13 -13.02 -6.99
C ASP A 96 5.51 -14.03 -7.98
N THR A 97 4.35 -14.63 -7.66
CA THR A 97 3.66 -15.59 -8.53
C THR A 97 2.17 -15.23 -8.72
N PRO A 98 1.55 -15.59 -9.85
CA PRO A 98 0.14 -15.27 -10.13
C PRO A 98 -0.89 -16.06 -9.30
N ALA A 99 -0.49 -17.13 -8.62
CA ALA A 99 -1.38 -18.17 -8.12
C ALA A 99 -2.47 -17.70 -7.15
N ARG A 100 -2.13 -16.80 -6.20
CA ARG A 100 -3.05 -16.41 -5.13
C ARG A 100 -4.24 -15.58 -5.62
N THR A 101 -4.00 -14.69 -6.58
CA THR A 101 -4.94 -13.63 -6.95
C THR A 101 -5.35 -13.65 -8.42
N THR A 102 -5.12 -14.76 -9.11
CA THR A 102 -5.57 -14.94 -10.50
C THR A 102 -6.09 -16.35 -10.75
N ASN A 103 -6.55 -16.62 -11.98
CA ASN A 103 -6.91 -17.95 -12.46
C ASN A 103 -5.80 -18.61 -13.30
N VAL A 104 -4.53 -18.35 -12.99
CA VAL A 104 -3.39 -18.86 -13.76
C VAL A 104 -3.37 -20.39 -13.84
N GLU A 105 -3.84 -21.09 -12.82
CA GLU A 105 -3.93 -22.55 -12.81
C GLU A 105 -4.85 -23.08 -13.91
N ASP A 106 -5.87 -22.30 -14.30
CA ASP A 106 -6.79 -22.64 -15.38
C ASP A 106 -6.25 -22.23 -16.75
N VAL A 107 -5.64 -21.05 -16.85
CA VAL A 107 -5.20 -20.45 -18.12
C VAL A 107 -3.81 -20.96 -18.55
N PHE A 108 -2.87 -21.06 -17.59
CA PHE A 108 -1.49 -21.49 -17.77
C PHE A 108 -1.06 -22.48 -16.66
N PRO A 109 -1.67 -23.68 -16.57
CA PRO A 109 -1.44 -24.63 -15.47
C PRO A 109 0.03 -24.98 -15.23
N ALA A 110 0.84 -25.04 -16.29
CA ALA A 110 2.26 -25.36 -16.20
C ALA A 110 3.13 -24.21 -15.67
N ARG A 111 2.56 -23.01 -15.51
CA ARG A 111 3.25 -21.78 -15.12
C ARG A 111 2.68 -21.13 -13.85
N ALA A 112 1.77 -21.80 -13.13
CA ALA A 112 1.15 -21.23 -11.93
C ALA A 112 2.15 -20.82 -10.84
N ALA A 113 3.27 -21.56 -10.75
CA ALA A 113 4.36 -21.29 -9.83
C ALA A 113 5.53 -20.50 -10.47
N ASP A 114 5.43 -20.12 -11.75
CA ASP A 114 6.46 -19.30 -12.38
C ASP A 114 6.42 -17.88 -11.80
N PRO A 115 7.56 -17.16 -11.78
CA PRO A 115 7.57 -15.75 -11.47
C PRO A 115 6.60 -14.98 -12.36
N ILE A 116 5.77 -14.10 -11.79
CA ILE A 116 4.81 -13.27 -12.53
C ILE A 116 5.51 -12.41 -13.58
N THR A 117 6.73 -11.96 -13.30
CA THR A 117 7.58 -11.19 -14.21
C THR A 117 8.10 -11.99 -15.41
N SER A 118 7.93 -13.32 -15.42
CA SER A 118 8.25 -14.16 -16.58
C SER A 118 7.17 -14.18 -17.65
N PHE A 119 5.98 -13.64 -17.36
CA PHE A 119 4.87 -13.55 -18.31
C PHE A 119 5.00 -12.29 -19.15
N THR A 120 4.67 -12.39 -20.45
CA THR A 120 4.52 -11.21 -21.30
C THR A 120 3.24 -10.45 -20.95
N TRP A 121 3.15 -9.17 -21.27
CA TRP A 121 1.93 -8.39 -21.05
C TRP A 121 0.69 -9.02 -21.69
N ALA A 122 0.84 -9.60 -22.90
CA ALA A 122 -0.26 -10.28 -23.58
C ALA A 122 -0.72 -11.57 -22.86
N GLU A 123 0.16 -12.24 -22.13
CA GLU A 123 -0.19 -13.38 -21.29
C GLU A 123 -0.86 -12.93 -19.99
N LEU A 124 -0.31 -11.90 -19.33
CA LEU A 124 -0.92 -11.31 -18.12
C LEU A 124 -2.37 -10.87 -18.37
N GLN A 125 -2.64 -10.28 -19.53
CA GLN A 125 -3.99 -9.83 -19.89
C GLN A 125 -4.99 -10.94 -20.21
N GLN A 126 -4.55 -12.20 -20.25
CA GLN A 126 -5.47 -13.34 -20.34
C GLN A 126 -6.03 -13.75 -18.97
N LEU A 127 -5.34 -13.38 -17.89
CA LEU A 127 -5.73 -13.73 -16.52
C LEU A 127 -6.95 -12.92 -16.05
N ASP A 128 -7.77 -13.56 -15.24
CA ASP A 128 -8.80 -12.94 -14.40
C ASP A 128 -8.18 -12.69 -13.02
N ALA A 129 -8.12 -11.42 -12.62
CA ALA A 129 -7.55 -10.97 -11.35
C ALA A 129 -8.62 -10.55 -10.32
N GLY A 130 -9.88 -10.99 -10.47
CA GLY A 130 -10.97 -10.60 -9.59
C GLY A 130 -11.86 -11.73 -9.09
N SER A 131 -12.03 -12.79 -9.87
CA SER A 131 -12.91 -13.92 -9.54
C SER A 131 -12.50 -14.65 -8.26
N TYR A 132 -11.20 -14.64 -7.89
CA TYR A 132 -10.72 -15.20 -6.63
C TYR A 132 -11.33 -14.49 -5.41
N PHE A 133 -11.57 -13.17 -5.53
CA PHE A 133 -12.07 -12.36 -4.44
C PHE A 133 -13.58 -12.47 -4.30
N ASP A 134 -14.30 -12.29 -5.41
CA ASP A 134 -15.74 -12.49 -5.51
C ASP A 134 -16.22 -12.47 -6.96
N ARG A 135 -17.31 -13.20 -7.25
CA ARG A 135 -17.94 -13.27 -8.59
C ARG A 135 -18.37 -11.90 -9.16
N ARG A 136 -18.60 -10.89 -8.33
CA ARG A 136 -18.94 -9.53 -8.81
C ARG A 136 -17.77 -8.88 -9.56
N PHE A 137 -16.55 -9.36 -9.35
CA PHE A 137 -15.32 -8.87 -9.98
C PHE A 137 -14.82 -9.80 -11.09
N THR A 138 -15.63 -10.76 -11.54
CA THR A 138 -15.26 -11.64 -12.65
C THR A 138 -14.89 -10.83 -13.90
N GLY A 139 -13.75 -11.16 -14.47
CA GLY A 139 -13.18 -10.50 -15.64
C GLY A 139 -12.35 -9.25 -15.35
N GLU A 140 -12.14 -8.88 -14.09
CA GLU A 140 -11.11 -7.90 -13.73
C GLU A 140 -9.74 -8.32 -14.28
N ARG A 141 -8.97 -7.33 -14.73
CA ARG A 141 -7.67 -7.54 -15.36
C ARG A 141 -6.56 -7.01 -14.47
N ILE A 142 -5.37 -7.54 -14.67
CA ILE A 142 -4.14 -6.97 -14.10
C ILE A 142 -3.95 -5.58 -14.72
N PRO A 143 -3.97 -4.50 -13.93
CA PRO A 143 -3.87 -3.15 -14.48
C PRO A 143 -2.45 -2.81 -14.94
N HIS A 144 -2.38 -1.88 -15.88
CA HIS A 144 -1.15 -1.17 -16.21
C HIS A 144 -0.86 -0.08 -15.17
N LEU A 145 0.39 0.34 -15.01
CA LEU A 145 0.77 1.43 -14.10
C LEU A 145 -0.10 2.70 -14.31
N ASP A 146 -0.34 3.06 -15.57
CA ASP A 146 -1.15 4.24 -15.94
C ASP A 146 -2.61 4.18 -15.50
N ASP A 147 -3.16 3.00 -15.26
CA ASP A 147 -4.53 2.88 -14.74
C ASP A 147 -4.64 3.52 -13.34
N ALA A 148 -3.57 3.48 -12.54
CA ALA A 148 -3.52 4.16 -11.25
C ALA A 148 -3.49 5.69 -11.42
N ALA A 149 -2.73 6.21 -12.39
CA ALA A 149 -2.70 7.64 -12.72
C ALA A 149 -4.10 8.16 -13.10
N ALA A 150 -4.87 7.35 -13.83
CA ALA A 150 -6.24 7.66 -14.24
C ALA A 150 -7.25 7.66 -13.09
N VAL A 151 -6.98 6.88 -12.03
CA VAL A 151 -7.81 6.86 -10.81
C VAL A 151 -7.44 8.01 -9.88
N GLY A 152 -6.15 8.33 -9.76
CA GLY A 152 -5.62 9.40 -8.92
C GLY A 152 -6.25 10.77 -9.17
N THR A 153 -6.29 11.59 -8.13
CA THR A 153 -6.88 12.94 -8.15
C THR A 153 -6.08 13.90 -7.28
N ARG A 154 -6.47 15.18 -7.26
CA ARG A 154 -5.88 16.17 -6.35
C ARG A 154 -6.22 15.95 -4.87
N THR A 155 -7.20 15.11 -4.55
CA THR A 155 -7.58 14.79 -3.16
C THR A 155 -7.08 13.42 -2.73
N THR A 156 -6.99 12.47 -3.67
CA THR A 156 -6.47 11.12 -3.45
C THR A 156 -5.28 10.88 -4.38
N GLY A 157 -4.06 10.88 -3.81
CA GLY A 157 -2.83 10.60 -4.54
C GLY A 157 -2.54 9.11 -4.68
N VAL A 158 -1.33 8.79 -5.14
CA VAL A 158 -0.87 7.41 -5.32
C VAL A 158 0.45 7.18 -4.59
N TYR A 159 0.51 6.13 -3.79
CA TYR A 159 1.74 5.50 -3.30
C TYR A 159 2.13 4.41 -4.31
N ILE A 160 3.36 4.46 -4.82
CA ILE A 160 3.87 3.48 -5.78
C ILE A 160 4.97 2.67 -5.09
N GLU A 161 4.69 1.41 -4.75
CA GLU A 161 5.72 0.48 -4.30
C GLU A 161 6.50 -0.06 -5.49
N ILE A 162 7.78 0.32 -5.59
CA ILE A 162 8.71 -0.37 -6.48
C ILE A 162 9.08 -1.70 -5.81
N LYS A 163 8.62 -2.82 -6.40
CA LYS A 163 9.04 -4.16 -5.96
C LYS A 163 10.49 -4.43 -6.32
N SER A 164 10.97 -5.61 -5.94
CA SER A 164 12.37 -6.00 -6.09
C SER A 164 12.90 -5.74 -7.51
N PRO A 165 13.91 -4.85 -7.69
CA PRO A 165 14.50 -4.58 -9.00
C PRO A 165 15.28 -5.78 -9.56
N TRP A 166 15.59 -6.78 -8.72
CA TRP A 166 16.10 -8.07 -9.18
C TRP A 166 15.10 -8.80 -10.07
N ASN A 167 13.80 -8.72 -9.74
CA ASN A 167 12.73 -9.34 -10.50
C ASN A 167 12.28 -8.45 -11.66
N SER A 168 12.51 -7.13 -11.56
CA SER A 168 12.13 -6.11 -12.54
C SER A 168 13.30 -5.15 -12.85
N PRO A 169 14.34 -5.58 -13.59
CA PRO A 169 15.51 -4.74 -13.83
C PRO A 169 15.17 -3.44 -14.58
N GLY A 170 15.59 -2.29 -14.03
CA GLY A 170 15.38 -0.97 -14.63
C GLY A 170 14.03 -0.32 -14.29
N ILE A 171 13.25 -0.91 -13.40
CA ILE A 171 11.95 -0.39 -12.96
C ILE A 171 12.03 1.03 -12.40
N GLU A 172 13.13 1.40 -11.72
CA GLU A 172 13.30 2.74 -11.14
C GLU A 172 13.34 3.81 -12.24
N GLN A 173 14.10 3.54 -13.31
CA GLN A 173 14.18 4.44 -14.47
C GLN A 173 12.83 4.53 -15.16
N LEU A 174 12.16 3.40 -15.36
CA LEU A 174 10.86 3.35 -16.03
C LEU A 174 9.81 4.14 -15.24
N VAL A 175 9.71 3.94 -13.93
CA VAL A 175 8.77 4.68 -13.09
C VAL A 175 9.10 6.17 -13.11
N ALA A 176 10.37 6.57 -12.98
CA ALA A 176 10.76 7.97 -13.07
C ALA A 176 10.39 8.60 -14.43
N ASP A 177 10.66 7.89 -15.53
CA ASP A 177 10.32 8.33 -16.88
C ASP A 177 8.81 8.49 -17.07
N GLU A 178 7.99 7.57 -16.57
CA GLU A 178 6.53 7.68 -16.59
C GLU A 178 6.05 8.90 -15.79
N LEU A 179 6.61 9.12 -14.60
CA LEU A 179 6.29 10.30 -13.78
C LEU A 179 6.65 11.63 -14.47
N HIS A 180 7.72 11.64 -15.27
CA HIS A 180 8.19 12.81 -16.00
C HIS A 180 7.53 13.03 -17.35
N THR A 181 7.02 12.01 -18.01
CA THR A 181 6.57 12.09 -19.41
C THR A 181 5.07 11.90 -19.58
N ASN A 182 4.42 11.15 -18.69
CA ASN A 182 2.99 10.90 -18.78
C ASN A 182 2.17 12.09 -18.23
N PRO A 183 1.27 12.70 -19.02
CA PRO A 183 0.51 13.87 -18.58
C PRO A 183 -0.43 13.64 -17.38
N ALA A 184 -0.85 12.39 -17.13
CA ALA A 184 -1.64 12.07 -15.95
C ALA A 184 -0.76 12.08 -14.70
N TRP A 185 0.40 11.43 -14.75
CA TRP A 185 1.36 11.43 -13.65
C TRP A 185 1.93 12.82 -13.34
N GLN A 186 2.32 13.59 -14.37
CA GLN A 186 2.82 14.96 -14.17
C GLN A 186 1.84 15.84 -13.37
N LYS A 187 0.52 15.65 -13.55
CA LYS A 187 -0.49 16.41 -12.80
C LYS A 187 -0.54 16.01 -11.33
N LEU A 188 -0.30 14.74 -11.01
CA LEU A 188 -0.25 14.25 -9.64
C LEU A 188 1.05 14.66 -8.97
N VAL A 189 2.20 14.56 -9.66
CA VAL A 189 3.50 15.04 -9.18
C VAL A 189 3.43 16.53 -8.87
N ALA A 190 2.93 17.35 -9.80
CA ALA A 190 2.78 18.80 -9.60
C ALA A 190 1.75 19.19 -8.50
N ALA A 191 1.01 18.23 -7.98
CA ALA A 191 0.05 18.42 -6.89
C ALA A 191 0.51 17.78 -5.56
N ASP A 192 1.75 17.30 -5.48
CA ASP A 192 2.29 16.56 -4.33
C ASP A 192 1.43 15.31 -3.99
N LYS A 193 0.93 14.64 -5.03
CA LYS A 193 0.04 13.47 -4.96
C LYS A 193 0.66 12.19 -5.51
N VAL A 194 1.99 12.14 -5.54
CA VAL A 194 2.75 10.92 -5.80
C VAL A 194 3.78 10.75 -4.69
N GLN A 195 3.87 9.54 -4.16
CA GLN A 195 4.94 9.12 -3.27
C GLN A 195 5.41 7.74 -3.72
N VAL A 196 6.72 7.52 -3.78
CA VAL A 196 7.30 6.21 -4.05
C VAL A 196 7.73 5.57 -2.75
N ILE A 197 7.53 4.27 -2.64
CA ILE A 197 7.90 3.47 -1.47
C ILE A 197 8.65 2.22 -1.95
N GLY A 198 9.48 1.64 -1.09
CA GLY A 198 10.21 0.42 -1.45
C GLY A 198 11.05 -0.13 -0.30
N PHE A 199 11.29 -1.44 -0.30
CA PHE A 199 12.13 -2.11 0.69
C PHE A 199 13.62 -2.11 0.34
N ASP A 200 13.97 -2.14 -0.95
CA ASP A 200 15.37 -2.23 -1.39
C ASP A 200 16.06 -0.86 -1.31
N GLU A 201 17.03 -0.72 -0.41
CA GLU A 201 17.73 0.56 -0.17
C GLU A 201 18.47 1.06 -1.41
N ALA A 202 19.06 0.17 -2.22
CA ALA A 202 19.79 0.56 -3.42
C ALA A 202 18.84 1.06 -4.52
N SER A 203 17.67 0.43 -4.65
CA SER A 203 16.58 0.87 -5.51
C SER A 203 16.07 2.26 -5.11
N ASN A 204 15.82 2.47 -3.81
CA ASN A 204 15.38 3.76 -3.29
C ASN A 204 16.43 4.87 -3.53
N GLN A 205 17.71 4.59 -3.27
CA GLN A 205 18.80 5.52 -3.58
C GLN A 205 18.83 5.86 -5.07
N ARG A 206 18.69 4.86 -5.94
CA ARG A 206 18.67 5.07 -7.38
C ARG A 206 17.47 5.91 -7.81
N PHE A 207 16.28 5.64 -7.28
CA PHE A 207 15.09 6.43 -7.58
C PHE A 207 15.21 7.88 -7.10
N ALA A 208 15.79 8.11 -5.91
CA ALA A 208 16.04 9.45 -5.38
C ALA A 208 16.95 10.30 -6.28
N GLU A 209 17.89 9.69 -7.00
CA GLU A 209 18.70 10.38 -8.02
C GLU A 209 17.90 10.73 -9.28
N LEU A 210 16.95 9.88 -9.66
CA LEU A 210 16.19 9.97 -10.90
C LEU A 210 15.04 10.98 -10.83
N ALA A 211 14.33 11.01 -9.70
CA ALA A 211 13.16 11.87 -9.48
C ALA A 211 13.21 12.51 -8.08
N PRO A 212 14.21 13.38 -7.79
CA PRO A 212 14.43 13.97 -6.46
C PRO A 212 13.30 14.89 -5.96
N GLU A 213 12.35 15.24 -6.83
CA GLU A 213 11.15 16.02 -6.50
C GLU A 213 9.98 15.16 -5.99
N VAL A 214 10.04 13.84 -6.15
CA VAL A 214 8.99 12.92 -5.71
C VAL A 214 9.30 12.44 -4.29
N GLN A 215 8.29 12.48 -3.41
CA GLN A 215 8.47 11.99 -2.03
C GLN A 215 8.83 10.50 -2.03
N LEU A 216 9.78 10.12 -1.19
CA LEU A 216 10.27 8.74 -1.11
C LEU A 216 10.19 8.19 0.33
N GLN A 217 9.77 6.93 0.46
CA GLN A 217 9.73 6.19 1.72
C GLN A 217 10.60 4.94 1.68
N GLN A 218 11.44 4.78 2.71
CA GLN A 218 12.09 3.51 2.98
C GLN A 218 11.16 2.60 3.78
N LEU A 219 10.77 1.45 3.21
CA LEU A 219 10.03 0.41 3.93
C LEU A 219 11.01 -0.50 4.70
N THR A 220 10.58 -0.97 5.87
CA THR A 220 11.37 -1.88 6.70
C THR A 220 10.48 -2.70 7.64
N GLY A 221 10.91 -3.90 8.01
CA GLY A 221 10.18 -4.70 8.99
C GLY A 221 10.14 -4.06 10.38
N ALA A 222 11.23 -3.42 10.80
CA ALA A 222 11.36 -2.77 12.11
C ALA A 222 12.26 -1.54 12.02
N VAL A 223 11.99 -0.52 12.84
CA VAL A 223 12.73 0.74 12.83
C VAL A 223 14.20 0.52 13.26
N PRO A 224 15.19 0.83 12.41
CA PRO A 224 16.59 0.58 12.70
C PRO A 224 17.19 1.65 13.62
N GLY A 225 18.44 1.44 14.05
CA GLY A 225 19.21 2.38 14.87
C GLY A 225 19.35 3.77 14.27
N ALA A 226 19.70 4.76 15.11
CA ALA A 226 19.81 6.16 14.70
C ALA A 226 20.82 6.39 13.55
N ASP A 227 21.93 5.63 13.50
CA ASP A 227 22.93 5.77 12.44
C ASP A 227 22.38 5.38 11.07
N VAL A 228 21.58 4.32 11.00
CA VAL A 228 20.91 3.88 9.76
C VAL A 228 19.86 4.90 9.34
N LEU A 229 19.06 5.40 10.29
CA LEU A 229 18.07 6.45 10.02
C LEU A 229 18.73 7.74 9.51
N ALA A 230 19.87 8.13 10.08
CA ALA A 230 20.63 9.30 9.60
C ALA A 230 21.16 9.09 8.18
N ALA A 231 21.55 7.87 7.82
CA ALA A 231 21.93 7.53 6.45
C ALA A 231 20.73 7.58 5.50
N TRP A 232 19.59 6.99 5.89
CA TRP A 232 18.34 7.05 5.11
C TRP A 232 17.83 8.47 4.89
N ALA A 233 17.92 9.33 5.91
CA ALA A 233 17.52 10.73 5.84
C ALA A 233 18.28 11.57 4.78
N THR A 234 19.34 11.04 4.19
CA THR A 234 20.03 11.68 3.07
C THR A 234 19.30 11.54 1.73
N TYR A 235 18.40 10.56 1.59
CA TYR A 235 17.74 10.24 0.33
C TYR A 235 16.24 9.93 0.42
N VAL A 236 15.68 9.64 1.61
CA VAL A 236 14.22 9.47 1.79
C VAL A 236 13.61 10.56 2.68
N ASP A 237 12.29 10.73 2.58
CA ASP A 237 11.50 11.67 3.38
C ASP A 237 10.75 11.00 4.53
N SER A 238 10.59 9.67 4.48
CA SER A 238 9.84 8.91 5.48
C SER A 238 10.31 7.46 5.63
N VAL A 239 9.91 6.84 6.75
CA VAL A 239 10.10 5.40 7.02
C VAL A 239 8.74 4.75 7.20
N GLY A 240 8.50 3.62 6.53
CA GLY A 240 7.33 2.78 6.76
C GLY A 240 7.72 1.49 7.47
N ALA A 241 7.06 1.15 8.57
CA ALA A 241 7.34 -0.10 9.31
C ALA A 241 6.09 -0.91 9.67
N ASN A 242 6.31 -2.20 9.99
CA ASN A 242 5.24 -3.05 10.49
C ASN A 242 4.67 -2.51 11.81
N TYR A 243 3.38 -2.19 11.82
CA TYR A 243 2.74 -1.55 12.96
C TYR A 243 2.82 -2.37 14.27
N ARG A 244 2.87 -3.71 14.17
CA ARG A 244 2.86 -4.61 15.34
C ARG A 244 4.11 -4.50 16.21
N VAL A 245 5.21 -4.01 15.64
CA VAL A 245 6.50 -3.91 16.34
C VAL A 245 6.88 -2.48 16.70
N VAL A 246 6.15 -1.49 16.19
CA VAL A 246 6.45 -0.06 16.39
C VAL A 246 6.03 0.40 17.78
N LYS A 247 6.93 1.12 18.45
CA LYS A 247 6.73 1.74 19.77
C LYS A 247 6.93 3.25 19.71
N ALA A 248 6.52 3.95 20.76
CA ALA A 248 6.71 5.40 20.88
C ALA A 248 8.19 5.82 20.76
N GLU A 249 9.13 5.00 21.26
CA GLU A 249 10.57 5.24 21.12
C GLU A 249 11.07 5.17 19.67
N ASP A 250 10.45 4.32 18.86
CA ASP A 250 10.75 4.20 17.43
C ASP A 250 10.28 5.44 16.68
N VAL A 251 9.04 5.87 16.92
CA VAL A 251 8.47 7.09 16.34
C VAL A 251 9.32 8.30 16.71
N ALA A 252 9.69 8.45 17.99
CA ALA A 252 10.54 9.56 18.44
C ALA A 252 11.91 9.56 17.75
N ARG A 253 12.50 8.37 17.55
CA ARG A 253 13.80 8.21 16.90
C ARG A 253 13.76 8.52 15.40
N VAL A 254 12.70 8.12 14.69
CA VAL A 254 12.48 8.48 13.27
C VAL A 254 12.31 9.99 13.14
N LYS A 255 11.47 10.61 13.99
CA LYS A 255 11.27 12.06 13.99
C LYS A 255 12.54 12.84 14.35
N ALA A 256 13.36 12.32 15.26
CA ALA A 256 14.66 12.91 15.59
C ALA A 256 15.66 12.90 14.42
N ALA A 257 15.51 11.95 13.49
CA ALA A 257 16.28 11.91 12.24
C ALA A 257 15.71 12.86 11.15
N GLY A 258 14.61 13.56 11.43
CA GLY A 258 13.97 14.48 10.48
C GLY A 258 13.04 13.78 9.46
N LEU A 259 12.68 12.51 9.71
CA LEU A 259 11.85 11.70 8.84
C LEU A 259 10.41 11.60 9.36
N ALA A 260 9.44 11.46 8.46
CA ALA A 260 8.08 11.10 8.82
C ALA A 260 7.94 9.58 9.08
N MET A 261 7.02 9.20 9.98
CA MET A 261 6.78 7.81 10.35
C MET A 261 5.46 7.29 9.77
N SER A 262 5.53 6.24 8.96
CA SER A 262 4.39 5.52 8.39
C SER A 262 4.32 4.11 8.96
N VAL A 263 3.13 3.52 8.99
CA VAL A 263 2.94 2.12 9.40
C VAL A 263 2.04 1.35 8.43
N TYR A 264 2.35 0.05 8.27
CA TYR A 264 1.58 -0.88 7.46
C TYR A 264 1.45 -2.25 8.18
N THR A 265 0.46 -3.10 7.89
CA THR A 265 -0.86 -2.79 7.33
C THR A 265 -1.87 -2.86 8.48
N VAL A 266 -2.54 -1.75 8.78
CA VAL A 266 -3.33 -1.54 10.00
C VAL A 266 -4.82 -1.70 9.68
N ASN A 267 -5.41 -2.82 10.08
CA ASN A 267 -6.70 -3.26 9.55
C ASN A 267 -7.87 -3.22 10.53
N SER A 268 -7.66 -2.75 11.76
CA SER A 268 -8.74 -2.52 12.73
C SER A 268 -8.80 -1.08 13.23
N PRO A 269 -10.00 -0.56 13.54
CA PRO A 269 -10.16 0.75 14.17
C PRO A 269 -9.31 0.91 15.45
N GLU A 270 -9.23 -0.14 16.27
CA GLU A 270 -8.45 -0.16 17.50
C GLU A 270 -6.96 -0.01 17.21
N ALA A 271 -6.45 -0.72 16.21
CA ALA A 271 -5.05 -0.61 15.81
C ALA A 271 -4.76 0.75 15.16
N VAL A 272 -5.68 1.29 14.36
CA VAL A 272 -5.58 2.65 13.78
C VAL A 272 -5.49 3.70 14.90
N GLN A 273 -6.32 3.60 15.94
CA GLN A 273 -6.25 4.50 17.08
C GLN A 273 -4.91 4.34 17.82
N ALA A 274 -4.49 3.11 18.10
CA ALA A 274 -3.27 2.83 18.83
C ALA A 274 -2.03 3.42 18.14
N VAL A 275 -1.88 3.25 16.82
CA VAL A 275 -0.74 3.84 16.09
C VAL A 275 -0.86 5.36 15.96
N THR A 276 -2.08 5.89 15.86
CA THR A 276 -2.33 7.34 15.87
C THR A 276 -1.88 7.95 17.20
N ASP A 277 -2.15 7.29 18.32
CA ASP A 277 -1.72 7.72 19.66
C ASP A 277 -0.19 7.68 19.84
N LEU A 278 0.51 6.81 19.11
CA LEU A 278 1.98 6.83 19.02
C LEU A 278 2.52 8.05 18.25
N GLY A 279 1.66 8.75 17.51
CA GLY A 279 2.02 9.92 16.72
C GLY A 279 2.61 9.59 15.35
N VAL A 280 2.22 8.47 14.73
CA VAL A 280 2.58 8.19 13.33
C VAL A 280 1.95 9.23 12.40
N ASP A 281 2.62 9.51 11.28
CA ASP A 281 2.23 10.52 10.30
C ASP A 281 1.39 9.93 9.15
N ALA A 282 1.50 8.62 8.89
CA ALA A 282 0.70 7.90 7.89
C ALA A 282 0.33 6.47 8.32
N VAL A 283 -0.82 5.99 7.85
CA VAL A 283 -1.35 4.64 8.11
C VAL A 283 -1.83 4.02 6.80
N THR A 284 -1.28 2.86 6.46
CA THR A 284 -1.70 2.02 5.33
C THR A 284 -2.66 0.92 5.81
N THR A 285 -3.80 0.75 5.14
CA THR A 285 -4.87 -0.17 5.55
C THR A 285 -5.59 -0.81 4.37
N ASP A 286 -6.01 -2.06 4.51
CA ASP A 286 -6.88 -2.76 3.57
C ASP A 286 -8.33 -2.26 3.61
N PHE A 287 -8.73 -1.62 4.72
CA PHE A 287 -10.09 -1.14 4.99
C PHE A 287 -10.14 0.39 5.11
N PRO A 288 -9.85 1.13 4.02
CA PRO A 288 -9.73 2.58 4.09
C PRO A 288 -11.07 3.27 4.37
N THR A 289 -12.20 2.66 4.02
CA THR A 289 -13.53 3.24 4.33
C THR A 289 -13.75 3.24 5.84
N GLU A 290 -13.52 2.09 6.47
CA GLU A 290 -13.70 1.86 7.91
C GLU A 290 -12.74 2.76 8.70
N SER A 291 -11.46 2.79 8.31
CA SER A 291 -10.44 3.64 8.92
C SER A 291 -10.75 5.13 8.76
N SER A 292 -11.20 5.56 7.58
CA SER A 292 -11.61 6.96 7.33
C SER A 292 -12.82 7.36 8.17
N ARG A 293 -13.77 6.44 8.39
CA ARG A 293 -14.93 6.68 9.26
C ARG A 293 -14.50 6.80 10.72
N HIS A 294 -13.65 5.89 11.18
CA HIS A 294 -13.08 5.89 12.53
C HIS A 294 -12.36 7.22 12.83
N LEU A 295 -11.42 7.64 11.97
CA LEU A 295 -10.66 8.89 12.14
C LEU A 295 -11.54 10.15 12.12
N ARG A 296 -12.76 10.06 11.56
CA ARG A 296 -13.75 11.15 11.55
C ARG A 296 -14.78 11.06 12.68
N GLY A 297 -14.66 10.10 13.59
CA GLY A 297 -15.64 9.87 14.66
C GLY A 297 -17.01 9.43 14.16
N LEU A 298 -17.07 8.81 12.97
CA LEU A 298 -18.30 8.27 12.40
C LEU A 298 -18.45 6.79 12.79
N PRO A 299 -19.68 6.24 12.85
CA PRO A 299 -19.89 4.81 13.09
C PRO A 299 -19.15 3.96 12.05
N VAL A 300 -18.21 3.11 12.44
CA VAL A 300 -17.36 2.36 11.50
C VAL A 300 -18.20 1.43 10.61
N PHE A 301 -19.08 0.62 11.23
CA PHE A 301 -19.98 -0.31 10.55
C PHE A 301 -21.45 0.07 10.79
N PRO A 302 -22.05 0.95 9.97
CA PRO A 302 -23.43 1.38 10.16
C PRO A 302 -24.42 0.21 10.18
N GLY A 303 -25.10 0.03 11.32
CA GLY A 303 -26.12 -1.00 11.48
C GLY A 303 -25.58 -2.43 11.63
N ALA A 304 -24.27 -2.62 11.80
CA ALA A 304 -23.72 -3.90 12.21
C ALA A 304 -24.09 -4.19 13.67
N ILE A 305 -24.44 -5.45 13.93
CA ILE A 305 -24.92 -5.94 15.23
C ILE A 305 -24.19 -7.21 15.69
N ILE A 306 -23.35 -7.76 14.82
CA ILE A 306 -22.42 -8.84 15.13
C ILE A 306 -21.02 -8.26 15.02
N GLU A 307 -20.17 -8.60 15.98
CA GLU A 307 -18.77 -8.17 16.05
C GLU A 307 -17.85 -9.38 16.24
N ILE A 308 -16.58 -9.21 15.90
CA ILE A 308 -15.47 -10.07 16.30
C ILE A 308 -15.04 -9.65 17.70
N SER A 309 -15.44 -10.43 18.70
CA SER A 309 -15.10 -10.19 20.11
C SER A 309 -13.69 -10.63 20.49
N GLY A 310 -13.03 -11.43 19.65
CA GLY A 310 -11.65 -11.84 19.82
C GLY A 310 -11.27 -13.01 18.91
N ALA A 311 -9.99 -13.37 18.94
CA ALA A 311 -9.45 -14.53 18.24
C ALA A 311 -8.38 -15.21 19.08
N VAL A 312 -8.20 -16.51 18.88
CA VAL A 312 -7.06 -17.29 19.36
C VAL A 312 -6.33 -17.81 18.13
N ASN A 313 -5.17 -17.22 17.85
CA ASN A 313 -4.35 -17.47 16.65
C ASN A 313 -3.07 -18.29 16.94
N ASP A 314 -2.72 -18.50 18.21
CA ASP A 314 -1.60 -19.37 18.62
C ASP A 314 -2.01 -20.22 19.85
N PRO A 315 -2.91 -21.20 19.66
CA PRO A 315 -3.35 -22.06 20.74
C PRO A 315 -2.19 -22.96 21.20
N LEU A 316 -2.25 -23.41 22.46
CA LEU A 316 -1.31 -24.42 22.96
C LEU A 316 -1.45 -25.72 22.15
N GLY A 317 -0.42 -26.07 21.37
CA GLY A 317 -0.40 -27.29 20.59
C GLY A 317 -0.32 -27.01 19.09
N ASN A 318 -1.29 -27.50 18.32
CA ASN A 318 -1.42 -27.27 16.89
C ASN A 318 -2.65 -26.39 16.63
N ASP A 319 -2.54 -25.43 15.72
CA ASP A 319 -3.62 -24.52 15.32
C ASP A 319 -4.88 -25.27 14.86
N VAL A 320 -4.75 -26.44 14.25
CA VAL A 320 -5.90 -27.28 13.85
C VAL A 320 -6.13 -28.46 14.79
N GLN A 321 -5.73 -28.34 16.05
CA GLN A 321 -5.99 -29.36 17.06
C GLN A 321 -7.49 -29.54 17.27
N PRO A 322 -8.00 -30.78 17.30
CA PRO A 322 -9.41 -31.01 17.56
C PRO A 322 -9.90 -30.33 18.84
N GLU A 323 -11.07 -29.69 18.77
CA GLU A 323 -11.78 -29.04 19.89
C GLU A 323 -11.09 -27.80 20.51
N THR A 324 -9.79 -27.60 20.29
CA THR A 324 -8.95 -26.64 21.05
C THR A 324 -8.00 -25.83 20.19
N GLY A 325 -8.08 -26.00 18.87
CA GLY A 325 -7.35 -25.21 17.89
C GLY A 325 -7.78 -23.75 17.85
N GLU A 326 -7.27 -23.06 16.85
CA GLU A 326 -7.52 -21.65 16.61
C GLU A 326 -9.01 -21.39 16.31
N TYR A 327 -9.48 -20.23 16.76
CA TYR A 327 -10.85 -19.82 16.53
C TYR A 327 -11.00 -18.31 16.56
N VAL A 328 -12.11 -17.86 15.98
CA VAL A 328 -12.58 -16.48 16.07
C VAL A 328 -13.90 -16.46 16.83
N ALA A 329 -14.05 -15.57 17.80
CA ALA A 329 -15.25 -15.44 18.61
C ALA A 329 -16.14 -14.30 18.06
N LEU A 330 -17.35 -14.65 17.64
CA LEU A 330 -18.38 -13.72 17.21
C LEU A 330 -19.33 -13.43 18.36
N ARG A 331 -19.73 -12.17 18.54
CA ARG A 331 -20.69 -11.76 19.58
C ARG A 331 -21.85 -10.99 18.98
N ASN A 332 -23.06 -11.27 19.46
CA ASN A 332 -24.23 -10.44 19.14
C ASN A 332 -24.34 -9.26 20.11
N ALA A 333 -24.01 -8.07 19.61
CA ALA A 333 -24.05 -6.82 20.36
C ALA A 333 -25.44 -6.15 20.40
N SER A 334 -26.46 -6.75 19.78
CA SER A 334 -27.83 -6.20 19.75
C SER A 334 -28.76 -6.76 20.82
N GLY A 335 -29.95 -6.16 20.92
CA GLY A 335 -31.05 -6.62 21.77
C GLY A 335 -31.97 -7.67 21.14
N THR A 336 -31.64 -8.21 19.97
CA THR A 336 -32.47 -9.19 19.24
C THR A 336 -31.65 -10.41 18.83
N ALA A 337 -32.30 -11.57 18.68
CA ALA A 337 -31.65 -12.75 18.13
C ALA A 337 -31.26 -12.52 16.65
N VAL A 338 -30.09 -12.99 16.24
CA VAL A 338 -29.55 -12.82 14.90
C VAL A 338 -29.14 -14.17 14.34
N ASP A 339 -29.66 -14.50 13.15
CA ASP A 339 -29.20 -15.64 12.38
C ASP A 339 -27.85 -15.28 11.71
N VAL A 340 -26.80 -16.02 12.09
CA VAL A 340 -25.45 -15.85 11.57
C VAL A 340 -25.07 -16.96 10.58
N SER A 341 -26.03 -17.78 10.16
CA SER A 341 -25.82 -18.81 9.15
C SER A 341 -25.26 -18.21 7.85
N GLY A 342 -24.18 -18.80 7.34
CA GLY A 342 -23.48 -18.37 6.13
C GLY A 342 -22.68 -17.07 6.27
N TYR A 343 -22.61 -16.46 7.46
CA TYR A 343 -21.60 -15.43 7.72
C TYR A 343 -20.22 -16.06 7.54
N PHE A 344 -19.24 -15.26 7.13
CA PHE A 344 -17.90 -15.79 6.92
C PHE A 344 -16.82 -14.78 7.33
N LEU A 345 -15.70 -15.33 7.76
CA LEU A 345 -14.47 -14.59 8.07
C LEU A 345 -13.52 -14.74 6.89
N ARG A 346 -12.81 -13.67 6.56
CA ARG A 346 -11.77 -13.67 5.54
C ARG A 346 -10.52 -12.99 6.07
N ASP A 347 -9.37 -13.64 5.92
CA ASP A 347 -8.07 -13.06 6.26
C ASP A 347 -7.44 -12.30 5.07
N ALA A 348 -6.24 -11.73 5.30
CA ALA A 348 -5.48 -11.03 4.26
C ALA A 348 -4.96 -11.95 3.13
N ALA A 349 -4.87 -13.27 3.38
CA ALA A 349 -4.47 -14.26 2.38
C ALA A 349 -5.67 -14.80 1.56
N ASN A 350 -6.89 -14.34 1.85
CA ASN A 350 -8.17 -14.81 1.29
C ASN A 350 -8.60 -16.21 1.72
N ASN A 351 -8.05 -16.72 2.82
CA ASN A 351 -8.60 -17.90 3.48
C ASN A 351 -9.97 -17.55 4.09
N ILE A 352 -10.90 -18.52 4.10
CA ILE A 352 -12.28 -18.31 4.52
C ILE A 352 -12.69 -19.34 5.59
N LEU A 353 -13.30 -18.86 6.67
CA LEU A 353 -14.12 -19.66 7.59
C LEU A 353 -15.58 -19.29 7.40
N VAL A 354 -16.46 -20.27 7.27
CA VAL A 354 -17.91 -20.04 7.10
C VAL A 354 -18.63 -20.52 8.35
N VAL A 355 -19.64 -19.79 8.81
CA VAL A 355 -20.57 -20.25 9.82
C VAL A 355 -21.61 -21.14 9.15
N GLY A 356 -21.76 -22.37 9.61
CA GLY A 356 -22.74 -23.31 9.05
C GLY A 356 -24.19 -22.89 9.32
N ASP A 357 -25.12 -23.66 8.75
CA ASP A 357 -26.55 -23.41 8.92
C ASP A 357 -27.04 -23.66 10.35
N GLY A 358 -28.05 -22.89 10.77
CA GLY A 358 -28.79 -23.10 12.02
C GLY A 358 -28.23 -22.39 13.25
N TYR A 359 -27.26 -21.50 13.07
CA TYR A 359 -26.65 -20.74 14.16
C TYR A 359 -27.38 -19.40 14.36
N VAL A 360 -28.11 -19.30 15.49
CA VAL A 360 -28.82 -18.09 15.90
C VAL A 360 -28.25 -17.59 17.22
N LEU A 361 -27.56 -16.46 17.18
CA LEU A 361 -27.01 -15.82 18.36
C LEU A 361 -28.09 -15.02 19.09
N GLN A 362 -28.35 -15.39 20.34
CA GLN A 362 -29.20 -14.60 21.24
C GLN A 362 -28.53 -13.27 21.61
N PRO A 363 -29.27 -12.27 22.14
CA PRO A 363 -28.67 -11.02 22.63
C PRO A 363 -27.51 -11.28 23.60
N GLY A 364 -26.32 -10.75 23.31
CA GLY A 364 -25.10 -10.97 24.09
C GLY A 364 -24.49 -12.38 23.97
N GLY A 365 -25.07 -13.26 23.14
CA GLY A 365 -24.54 -14.59 22.88
C GLY A 365 -23.27 -14.57 22.03
N GLU A 366 -22.45 -15.60 22.21
CA GLU A 366 -21.18 -15.79 21.51
C GLU A 366 -21.14 -17.11 20.74
N LEU A 367 -20.44 -17.11 19.62
CA LEU A 367 -20.11 -18.28 18.81
C LEU A 367 -18.62 -18.28 18.51
N ARG A 368 -17.94 -19.37 18.84
CA ARG A 368 -16.57 -19.62 18.39
C ARG A 368 -16.59 -20.35 17.06
N VAL A 369 -15.91 -19.79 16.08
CA VAL A 369 -15.75 -20.36 14.74
C VAL A 369 -14.32 -20.88 14.66
N TYR A 370 -14.17 -22.19 14.79
CA TYR A 370 -12.90 -22.90 14.75
C TYR A 370 -12.49 -23.22 13.31
N THR A 371 -11.19 -23.12 13.04
CA THR A 371 -10.61 -23.57 11.77
C THR A 371 -10.60 -25.09 11.68
N GLY A 372 -10.07 -25.73 12.72
CA GLY A 372 -9.88 -27.19 12.78
C GLY A 372 -11.16 -28.01 12.97
N PRO A 373 -11.02 -29.34 13.10
CA PRO A 373 -12.12 -30.26 13.37
C PRO A 373 -12.60 -30.21 14.83
N GLY A 374 -13.83 -30.65 15.07
CA GLY A 374 -14.40 -30.79 16.41
C GLY A 374 -15.89 -31.09 16.35
N THR A 375 -16.54 -31.02 17.50
CA THR A 375 -17.96 -31.34 17.64
C THR A 375 -18.79 -30.07 17.77
N ASN A 376 -19.57 -29.75 16.74
CA ASN A 376 -20.46 -28.59 16.75
C ASN A 376 -21.40 -28.55 17.96
N SER A 377 -21.57 -27.35 18.53
CA SER A 377 -22.41 -27.06 19.70
C SER A 377 -23.23 -25.79 19.45
N ALA A 378 -24.01 -25.34 20.42
CA ALA A 378 -24.71 -24.05 20.31
C ALA A 378 -23.75 -22.85 20.33
N SER A 379 -22.53 -23.02 20.85
CA SER A 379 -21.53 -21.97 21.02
C SER A 379 -20.26 -22.19 20.21
N ASP A 380 -20.12 -23.32 19.51
CA ASP A 380 -18.88 -23.69 18.82
C ASP A 380 -19.22 -24.32 17.45
N TYR A 381 -18.63 -23.79 16.39
CA TYR A 381 -18.72 -24.30 15.02
C TYR A 381 -17.33 -24.65 14.51
N TYR A 382 -17.15 -25.86 13.96
CA TYR A 382 -15.89 -26.37 13.46
C TYR A 382 -15.91 -26.52 11.94
N ASN A 383 -14.99 -25.84 11.25
CA ASN A 383 -14.87 -25.92 9.79
C ASN A 383 -14.19 -27.21 9.31
N GLY A 384 -13.46 -27.92 10.18
CA GLY A 384 -12.83 -29.19 9.85
C GLY A 384 -11.62 -29.06 8.91
N GLN A 385 -11.02 -27.87 8.80
CA GLN A 385 -9.85 -27.65 7.96
C GLN A 385 -8.62 -28.35 8.55
N GLY A 386 -7.68 -28.72 7.67
CA GLY A 386 -6.44 -29.43 8.02
C GLY A 386 -5.20 -28.54 8.11
N ALA A 387 -5.34 -27.23 7.87
CA ALA A 387 -4.27 -26.25 7.94
C ALA A 387 -4.74 -25.03 8.74
N SER A 388 -3.81 -24.35 9.42
CA SER A 388 -4.11 -23.07 10.06
C SER A 388 -4.51 -22.03 9.02
N LEU A 389 -5.35 -21.12 9.48
CA LEU A 389 -5.75 -19.91 8.81
C LEU A 389 -5.14 -18.70 9.53
N LEU A 390 -5.11 -18.71 10.86
CA LEU A 390 -4.57 -17.61 11.64
C LEU A 390 -3.04 -17.77 11.79
N ASN A 391 -2.32 -16.66 11.65
CA ASN A 391 -0.90 -16.53 11.89
C ASN A 391 -0.64 -16.24 13.38
N ASN A 392 0.25 -17.03 13.98
CA ASN A 392 0.64 -16.97 15.39
C ASN A 392 1.22 -15.58 15.78
N THR A 393 1.70 -14.80 14.81
CA THR A 393 2.26 -13.45 15.03
C THR A 393 1.27 -12.30 14.86
N GLY A 394 0.00 -12.62 14.60
CA GLY A 394 -1.11 -11.67 14.49
C GLY A 394 -1.76 -11.66 13.11
N ASP A 395 -3.07 -11.42 13.06
CA ASP A 395 -3.88 -11.48 11.85
C ASP A 395 -4.67 -10.22 11.58
N SER A 396 -5.28 -10.19 10.40
CA SER A 396 -6.32 -9.25 10.07
C SER A 396 -7.48 -10.01 9.45
N LEU A 397 -8.69 -9.78 9.97
CA LEU A 397 -9.89 -10.48 9.56
C LEU A 397 -10.98 -9.48 9.23
N GLY A 398 -11.73 -9.75 8.16
CA GLY A 398 -13.04 -9.15 7.93
C GLY A 398 -14.14 -10.16 8.21
N LEU A 399 -15.19 -9.75 8.91
CA LEU A 399 -16.43 -10.52 9.07
C LEU A 399 -17.46 -10.03 8.06
N TRP A 400 -18.08 -10.99 7.37
CA TRP A 400 -18.98 -10.74 6.25
C TRP A 400 -20.30 -11.47 6.42
N THR A 401 -21.36 -10.88 5.90
CA THR A 401 -22.64 -11.56 5.68
C THR A 401 -22.60 -12.41 4.40
N PRO A 402 -23.55 -13.35 4.20
CA PRO A 402 -23.67 -14.11 2.95
C PRO A 402 -23.85 -13.25 1.70
N ASP A 403 -24.43 -12.05 1.84
CA ASP A 403 -24.60 -11.07 0.76
C ASP A 403 -23.41 -10.12 0.59
N LEU A 404 -22.25 -10.46 1.18
CA LEU A 404 -20.96 -9.79 0.99
C LEU A 404 -20.93 -8.36 1.52
N ARG A 405 -21.63 -8.13 2.64
CA ARG A 405 -21.52 -6.89 3.41
C ARG A 405 -20.54 -7.10 4.55
N LEU A 406 -19.50 -6.28 4.59
CA LEU A 406 -18.57 -6.22 5.71
C LEU A 406 -19.33 -5.70 6.94
N VAL A 407 -19.24 -6.43 8.05
CA VAL A 407 -19.92 -6.10 9.32
C VAL A 407 -18.96 -5.78 10.44
N ASP A 408 -17.74 -6.32 10.40
CA ASP A 408 -16.69 -5.99 11.35
C ASP A 408 -15.31 -6.30 10.77
N VAL A 409 -14.28 -5.72 11.38
CA VAL A 409 -12.87 -6.05 11.09
C VAL A 409 -12.11 -6.20 12.40
N PHE A 410 -11.09 -7.06 12.40
CA PHE A 410 -10.27 -7.36 13.56
C PHE A 410 -8.81 -7.40 13.17
N ALA A 411 -7.95 -6.96 14.08
CA ALA A 411 -6.51 -7.18 13.97
C ALA A 411 -5.89 -7.29 15.36
N ASN A 412 -4.92 -8.19 15.51
CA ASN A 412 -4.13 -8.40 16.73
C ASN A 412 -2.64 -8.52 16.45
#